data_AF-A0AA41T159-F1
#
_entry.id   AF-A0AA41T159-F1
#
_cell.length_a   1.000
_cell.length_b   1.000
_cell.length_c   1.000
_cell.angle_alpha   90.00
_cell.angle_beta   90.00
_cell.angle_gamma   90.00
#
_symmetry.space_group_name_H-M   'P 1'
#
loop_
_entity.id
_entity.type
_entity.pdbx_description
1 polymer ?
#
loop_
_entity_poly.entity_id
_entity_poly.type
_entity_poly.pdbx_seq_one_letter_code
_entity_poly.pdbx_strand_id
1 'polypeptide(L)'
;MGKYRTETDRENVREPPAKSQRSGKTRGYGEKKLRDNIQHEIFQVLHEDVIPSYKKEIMHQLPSNKQEELEDNINQTSKSIEQWVK
;
A
#
# COMPACT_ATOMS: atom_id res chain seq x y z
N MET A 1 21.75 7.31 -4.46
CA MET A 1 21.58 7.05 -3.00
C MET A 1 20.28 7.72 -2.57
N GLY A 2 19.21 6.94 -2.43
CA GLY A 2 17.91 7.46 -1.99
C GLY A 2 18.00 7.85 -0.51
N LYS A 3 17.65 9.09 -0.18
CA LYS A 3 17.56 9.54 1.21
C LYS A 3 16.31 8.88 1.80
N TYR A 4 16.49 7.88 2.68
CA TYR A 4 15.39 7.38 3.49
C TYR A 4 14.90 8.53 4.38
N ARG A 5 13.61 8.89 4.28
CA ARG A 5 13.00 9.93 5.12
C ARG A 5 13.19 9.62 6.59
N THR A 6 13.33 10.67 7.38
CA THR A 6 13.47 10.58 8.83
C THR A 6 12.12 10.86 9.50
N GLU A 7 11.92 10.43 10.75
CA GLU A 7 10.71 10.67 11.56
C GLU A 7 10.31 12.16 11.70
N THR A 8 11.15 13.07 11.23
CA THR A 8 10.97 14.53 11.21
C THR A 8 10.31 15.08 9.94
N ASP A 9 10.13 14.28 8.88
CA ASP A 9 9.45 14.68 7.62
C ASP A 9 7.90 14.63 7.75
N ARG A 10 7.38 15.18 8.85
CA ARG A 10 6.09 14.90 9.52
C ARG A 10 4.80 15.42 8.87
N GLU A 11 4.75 15.77 7.59
CA GLU A 11 3.48 16.23 7.00
C GLU A 11 2.61 15.11 6.39
N ASN A 12 3.13 13.88 6.26
CA ASN A 12 2.42 12.81 5.54
C ASN A 12 2.48 11.42 6.21
N VAL A 13 2.70 11.37 7.53
CA VAL A 13 2.69 10.12 8.29
C VAL A 13 1.23 9.66 8.46
N ARG A 14 0.79 8.70 7.65
CA ARG A 14 -0.50 8.01 7.88
C ARG A 14 -0.32 6.96 8.97
N GLU A 15 -1.34 6.75 9.80
CA GLU A 15 -1.33 5.65 10.76
C GLU A 15 -1.20 4.30 10.04
N PRO A 16 -0.38 3.36 10.57
CA PRO A 16 -0.27 2.03 9.99
C PRO A 16 -1.62 1.32 10.06
N PRO A 17 -2.10 0.72 8.97
CA PRO A 17 -3.38 0.04 8.99
C PRO A 17 -3.33 -1.11 9.99
N ALA A 18 -4.24 -1.08 10.96
CA ALA A 18 -4.37 -2.11 12.00
C ALA A 18 -4.56 -3.52 11.43
N LYS A 19 -4.99 -3.65 10.17
CA LYS A 19 -5.07 -4.93 9.45
C LYS A 19 -3.68 -5.49 9.11
N SER A 20 -2.73 -4.66 8.68
CA SER A 20 -1.38 -5.09 8.31
C SER A 20 -0.60 -5.62 9.52
N GLN A 21 -0.74 -4.93 10.67
CA GLN A 21 -0.18 -5.38 11.94
C GLN A 21 -0.73 -6.74 12.38
N ARG A 22 -2.05 -6.94 12.27
CA ARG A 22 -2.72 -8.20 12.63
C ARG A 22 -2.33 -9.33 11.68
N SER A 23 -2.35 -9.07 10.37
CA SER A 23 -2.00 -10.07 9.35
C SER A 23 -0.54 -10.55 9.49
N GLY A 24 0.40 -9.64 9.75
CA GLY A 24 1.80 -10.00 9.93
C GLY A 24 2.06 -10.87 11.17
N LYS A 25 1.35 -10.60 12.27
CA LYS A 25 1.39 -11.45 13.48
C LYS A 25 0.81 -12.83 13.21
N THR A 26 -0.34 -12.92 12.54
CA THR A 26 -0.97 -14.21 12.16
C THR A 26 -0.11 -15.02 11.19
N ARG A 27 0.65 -14.35 10.31
CA ARG A 27 1.58 -14.98 9.36
C ARG A 27 2.92 -15.40 9.99
N GLY A 28 3.12 -15.19 11.29
CA GLY A 28 4.33 -15.60 12.00
C GLY A 28 5.58 -14.78 11.65
N TYR A 29 5.41 -13.53 11.21
CA TYR A 29 6.58 -12.68 10.96
C TYR A 29 7.27 -12.33 12.29
N GLY A 30 8.60 -12.54 12.33
CA GLY A 30 9.42 -12.08 13.45
C GLY A 30 9.37 -10.56 13.61
N GLU A 31 9.66 -10.07 14.83
CA GLU A 31 9.45 -8.66 15.21
C GLU A 31 10.11 -7.67 14.26
N LYS A 32 11.34 -7.97 13.80
CA LYS A 32 12.06 -7.12 12.84
C LYS A 32 11.31 -6.98 11.51
N LYS A 33 10.87 -8.10 10.92
CA LYS A 33 10.15 -8.10 9.63
C LYS A 33 8.78 -7.43 9.75
N LEU A 34 8.10 -7.60 10.90
CA LEU A 34 6.84 -6.93 11.16
C LEU A 34 7.02 -5.41 11.22
N ARG A 35 8.02 -4.93 11.98
CA ARG A 35 8.36 -3.51 12.07
C ARG A 35 8.76 -2.93 10.70
N ASP A 36 9.64 -3.62 9.98
CA ASP A 36 10.10 -3.19 8.66
C ASP A 36 8.90 -3.07 7.68
N ASN A 37 8.01 -4.06 7.63
CA ASN A 37 6.83 -4.01 6.77
C ASN A 37 5.82 -2.91 7.14
N ILE A 38 5.55 -2.73 8.43
CA ILE A 38 4.68 -1.67 8.93
C ILE A 38 5.25 -0.30 8.55
N GLN A 39 6.57 -0.11 8.71
CA GLN A 39 7.25 1.12 8.38
C GLN A 39 7.23 1.41 6.87
N HIS A 40 7.42 0.39 6.02
CA HIS A 40 7.31 0.54 4.57
C HIS A 40 5.90 0.95 4.12
N GLU A 41 4.87 0.46 4.80
CA GLU A 41 3.48 0.82 4.51
C GLU A 41 3.13 2.24 4.99
N ILE A 42 3.58 2.64 6.19
CA ILE A 42 3.43 4.01 6.72
C ILE A 42 4.05 5.03 5.77
N PHE A 43 5.28 4.77 5.31
CA PHE A 43 6.01 5.68 4.44
C PHE A 43 5.63 5.58 2.96
N GLN A 44 4.69 4.69 2.61
CA GLN A 44 4.30 4.44 1.23
C GLN A 44 5.50 4.23 0.28
N VAL A 45 6.56 3.55 0.75
CA VAL A 45 7.82 3.38 -0.02
C VAL A 45 7.53 2.79 -1.40
N LEU A 46 6.64 1.80 -1.47
CA LEU A 46 6.21 1.20 -2.74
C LEU A 46 5.48 2.19 -3.66
N HIS A 47 4.69 3.12 -3.11
CA HIS A 47 4.03 4.13 -3.93
C HIS A 47 5.05 5.10 -4.51
N GLU A 48 6.00 5.56 -3.69
CA GLU A 48 7.07 6.47 -4.10
C GLU A 48 8.00 5.84 -5.14
N ASP A 49 8.25 4.53 -5.07
CA ASP A 49 9.06 3.80 -6.05
C ASP A 49 8.34 3.63 -7.41
N VAL A 50 7.01 3.54 -7.40
CA VAL A 50 6.21 3.27 -8.61
C VAL A 50 5.86 4.57 -9.35
N ILE A 51 5.67 5.71 -8.65
CA ILE A 51 5.42 7.03 -9.27
C ILE A 51 6.41 7.41 -10.38
N PRO A 52 7.75 7.28 -10.21
CA PRO A 52 8.68 7.63 -11.28
C PRO A 52 8.68 6.63 -12.44
N SER A 53 8.19 5.41 -12.21
CA SER A 53 8.22 4.31 -13.18
C SER A 53 6.96 4.23 -14.04
N TYR A 54 5.83 4.77 -13.58
CA TYR A 54 4.54 4.67 -14.25
C TYR A 54 3.83 6.03 -14.33
N LYS A 55 3.10 6.26 -15.43
CA LYS A 55 2.31 7.47 -15.57
C LYS A 55 1.22 7.51 -14.50
N LYS A 56 1.04 8.67 -13.89
CA LYS A 56 0.02 8.87 -12.83
C LYS A 56 -1.40 8.50 -13.27
N GLU A 57 -1.69 8.60 -14.57
CA GLU A 57 -2.99 8.29 -15.17
C GLU A 57 -3.38 6.80 -15.09
N ILE A 58 -2.41 5.89 -15.01
CA ILE A 58 -2.64 4.44 -14.86
C ILE A 58 -2.40 3.96 -13.42
N MET A 59 -2.01 4.86 -12.52
CA MET A 59 -1.74 4.52 -11.12
C MET A 59 -2.98 4.73 -10.26
N HIS A 60 -3.60 3.62 -9.83
CA HIS A 60 -4.73 3.62 -8.92
C HIS A 60 -4.35 2.95 -7.59
N GLN A 61 -4.47 3.68 -6.47
CA GLN A 61 -4.37 3.07 -5.14
C GLN A 61 -5.73 2.51 -4.74
N LEU A 62 -5.75 1.26 -4.26
CA LEU A 62 -6.96 0.59 -3.80
C LEU A 62 -6.92 0.35 -2.28
N PRO A 63 -7.92 0.81 -1.52
CA PRO A 63 -7.99 0.54 -0.08
C PRO A 63 -8.23 -0.97 0.15
N SER A 64 -7.57 -1.57 1.14
CA SER A 64 -7.67 -3.01 1.42
C SER A 64 -7.70 -3.31 2.92
N ASN A 65 -8.49 -2.56 3.67
CA ASN A 65 -8.66 -2.67 5.11
C ASN A 65 -9.88 -3.51 5.52
N LYS A 66 -10.91 -3.58 4.67
CA LYS A 66 -12.14 -4.34 4.95
C LYS A 66 -12.39 -5.44 3.92
N GLN A 67 -13.32 -6.35 4.23
CA GLN A 67 -13.75 -7.39 3.30
C GLN A 67 -14.60 -6.80 2.17
N GLU A 68 -15.47 -5.84 2.49
CA GLU A 68 -16.28 -5.09 1.50
C GLU A 68 -15.38 -4.38 0.46
N GLU A 69 -14.31 -3.75 0.91
CA GLU A 69 -13.32 -3.10 0.03
C GLU A 69 -12.64 -4.10 -0.92
N LEU A 70 -12.48 -5.37 -0.51
CA LEU A 70 -11.95 -6.41 -1.41
C LEU A 70 -12.92 -6.70 -2.55
N GLU A 71 -14.21 -6.83 -2.26
CA GLU A 71 -15.26 -7.08 -3.25
C GLU A 71 -15.38 -5.89 -4.22
N ASP A 72 -15.34 -4.66 -3.69
CA ASP A 72 -15.33 -3.43 -4.49
C ASP A 72 -14.09 -3.36 -5.41
N ASN A 73 -12.91 -3.70 -4.89
CA ASN A 73 -11.67 -3.71 -5.68
C ASN A 73 -11.70 -4.74 -6.81
N ILE A 74 -12.30 -5.92 -6.57
CA ILE A 74 -12.50 -6.94 -7.61
C ILE A 74 -13.41 -6.38 -8.71
N ASN A 75 -14.55 -5.80 -8.32
CA ASN A 75 -15.50 -5.21 -9.26
C ASN A 75 -14.88 -4.07 -10.09
N GLN A 76 -14.11 -3.18 -9.45
CA GLN A 76 -13.41 -2.09 -10.13
C GLN A 76 -12.35 -2.61 -11.10
N THR A 77 -11.58 -3.62 -10.71
CA THR A 77 -10.54 -4.21 -11.57
C THR A 77 -11.14 -4.90 -12.79
N SER A 78 -12.22 -5.68 -12.61
CA SER A 78 -12.93 -6.33 -13.72
C SER A 78 -13.49 -5.32 -14.71
N LYS A 79 -14.17 -4.26 -14.22
CA LYS A 79 -14.67 -3.17 -15.07
C LYS A 79 -13.55 -2.45 -15.83
N SER A 80 -12.40 -2.25 -15.18
CA SER A 80 -11.25 -1.65 -15.84
C SER A 80 -10.78 -2.55 -16.98
N ILE A 81 -10.58 -3.85 -16.75
CA ILE A 81 -10.16 -4.79 -17.79
C ILE A 81 -11.16 -4.81 -18.95
N GLU A 82 -12.47 -4.84 -18.68
CA GLU A 82 -13.51 -4.77 -19.70
C GLU A 82 -13.43 -3.49 -20.55
N GLN A 83 -13.17 -2.34 -19.93
CA GLN A 83 -12.97 -1.07 -20.65
C GLN A 83 -11.68 -1.04 -21.47
N TRP A 84 -10.62 -1.69 -21.00
CA TRP A 84 -9.33 -1.75 -21.70
C TRP A 84 -9.33 -2.69 -22.91
N VAL A 85 -10.14 -3.75 -22.89
CA VAL A 85 -10.27 -4.72 -23.99
C VAL A 85 -11.19 -4.21 -25.11
N LYS A 86 -12.04 -3.23 -24.81
CA LYS A 86 -13.02 -2.65 -25.72
C LYS A 86 -12.41 -1.56 -26.60
#